data_AF-A0A5K0ZCH4-F1
#
_entry.id   AF-A0A5K0ZCH4-F1
#
_cell.length_a   1.000
_cell.length_b   1.000
_cell.length_c   1.000
_cell.angle_alpha   90.00
_cell.angle_beta   90.00
_cell.angle_gamma   90.00
#
_symmetry.space_group_name_H-M   'P 1'
#
loop_
_entity.id
_entity.type
_entity.pdbx_description
1 polymer ?
#
loop_
_entity_poly.entity_id
_entity_poly.type
_entity_poly.pdbx_seq_one_letter_code
_entity_poly.pdbx_strand_id
1 'polypeptide(L)' 'NNGDPYKGLLEMTFHSTNADLKLPPSNIFWMYRSTTASLAFFRNVFQQNMQVKYDLGKGLLSFAPIECTQG' A
#
# COMPACT_ATOMS: atom_id res chain seq x y z
N ASN A 1 -24.39 -0.32 -1.53
CA ASN A 1 -23.52 -1.52 -1.59
C ASN A 1 -22.07 -1.10 -1.48
N ASN A 2 -21.51 -1.10 -0.27
CA ASN A 2 -20.11 -0.75 -0.01
C ASN A 2 -19.21 -1.98 -0.18
N GLY A 3 -19.15 -2.52 -1.40
CA GLY A 3 -18.16 -3.56 -1.71
C GLY A 3 -16.73 -3.03 -1.52
N ASP A 4 -15.81 -3.94 -1.21
CA ASP A 4 -14.38 -3.64 -1.14
C ASP A 4 -13.93 -2.90 -2.42
N PRO A 5 -13.43 -1.64 -2.30
CA PRO A 5 -12.97 -0.86 -3.45
C PRO A 5 -11.87 -1.54 -4.27
N TYR A 6 -11.13 -2.46 -3.65
CA TYR A 6 -9.94 -3.05 -4.22
C TYR A 6 -10.16 -4.44 -4.80
N LYS A 7 -11.40 -4.95 -4.77
CA LYS A 7 -11.73 -6.29 -5.29
C LYS A 7 -11.40 -6.41 -6.78
N GLY A 8 -10.58 -7.42 -7.12
CA GLY A 8 -10.19 -7.73 -8.49
C GLY A 8 -9.02 -6.90 -9.03
N LEU A 9 -8.43 -6.03 -8.22
CA LEU A 9 -7.18 -5.33 -8.56
C LEU A 9 -5.96 -6.24 -8.30
N LEU A 10 -4.88 -5.97 -9.04
CA LEU A 10 -3.64 -6.72 -8.95
C LEU A 10 -2.90 -6.43 -7.64
N GLU A 11 -2.35 -7.47 -7.02
CA GLU A 11 -1.34 -7.36 -5.97
C GLU A 11 0.06 -7.22 -6.60
N MET A 12 0.97 -6.50 -5.93
CA MET A 12 2.35 -6.33 -6.40
C MET A 12 3.33 -6.79 -5.32
N THR A 13 4.41 -7.45 -5.73
CA THR A 13 5.52 -7.82 -4.83
C THR A 13 6.78 -7.09 -5.25
N PHE A 14 7.39 -6.37 -4.31
CA PHE A 14 8.71 -5.77 -4.49
C PHE A 14 9.76 -6.73 -3.92
N HIS A 15 10.61 -7.23 -4.81
CA HIS A 15 11.75 -8.08 -4.45
C HIS A 15 12.93 -7.20 -4.05
N SER A 16 13.37 -7.34 -2.81
CA SER A 16 14.58 -6.72 -2.27
C SER A 16 15.60 -7.79 -1.90
N THR A 17 16.84 -7.39 -1.65
CA THR A 17 17.88 -8.31 -1.20
C THR A 17 17.43 -9.02 0.09
N ASN A 18 17.22 -10.33 -0.01
CA ASN A 18 16.77 -11.21 1.09
C ASN A 18 15.39 -10.88 1.68
N ALA A 19 14.54 -10.13 0.97
CA ALA A 19 13.21 -9.79 1.47
C ALA A 19 12.22 -9.54 0.34
N ASP A 20 11.01 -10.06 0.52
CA ASP A 20 9.88 -9.75 -0.36
C ASP A 20 8.89 -8.86 0.38
N LEU A 21 8.49 -7.77 -0.27
CA LEU A 21 7.45 -6.90 0.25
C LEU A 21 6.20 -7.00 -0.63
N LYS A 22 5.20 -7.69 -0.10
CA LYS A 22 3.88 -7.79 -0.73
C LYS A 22 3.09 -6.52 -0.42
N LEU A 23 2.58 -5.90 -1.46
CA LEU A 23 1.75 -4.71 -1.36
C LEU A 23 0.31 -5.06 -1.75
N PRO A 24 -0.66 -4.81 -0.85
CA PRO A 24 -2.05 -4.90 -1.21
C PRO A 24 -2.40 -3.77 -2.20
N PRO A 25 -3.52 -3.89 -2.94
CA PRO A 25 -3.92 -2.86 -3.90
C PRO A 25 -4.10 -1.47 -3.28
N SER A 26 -4.40 -1.35 -1.99
CA SER A 26 -4.47 -0.06 -1.28
C SER A 26 -3.14 0.70 -1.22
N ASN A 27 -2.01 -0.01 -1.37
CA ASN A 27 -0.66 0.57 -1.37
C ASN A 27 -0.16 0.91 -2.79
N ILE A 28 -0.97 0.59 -3.80
CA ILE A 28 -0.64 0.69 -5.24
C ILE A 28 -1.62 1.60 -5.97
N PHE A 29 -2.89 1.58 -5.55
CA PHE A 29 -3.99 2.27 -6.20
C PHE A 29 -4.63 3.27 -5.26
N TRP A 30 -4.71 4.51 -5.71
CA TRP A 30 -5.59 5.49 -5.09
C TRP A 30 -6.97 5.42 -5.74
N MET A 31 -7.98 5.13 -4.93
CA MET A 31 -9.38 5.05 -5.35
C MET A 31 -10.05 6.42 -5.27
N TYR A 32 -10.44 6.96 -6.42
CA TYR A 32 -11.35 8.10 -6.49
C TYR A 32 -12.78 7.60 -6.69
N ARG A 33 -13.65 7.88 -5.73
CA ARG A 33 -15.08 7.53 -5.78
C ARG A 33 -15.92 8.79 -5.93
N SER A 34 -16.75 8.83 -6.96
CA SER A 34 -17.80 9.81 -7.18
C SER A 34 -19.17 9.13 -7.13
N THR A 35 -20.25 9.91 -7.13
CA THR A 35 -21.63 9.40 -7.20
C THR A 35 -21.92 8.63 -8.48
N THR A 36 -21.18 8.88 -9.56
CA THR A 36 -21.43 8.31 -10.90
C THR A 36 -20.34 7.35 -11.38
N ALA A 37 -19.16 7.33 -10.77
CA ALA A 37 -18.04 6.50 -11.23
C ALA A 37 -17.00 6.22 -10.12
N SER A 38 -16.28 5.11 -10.26
CA SER A 38 -15.08 4.80 -9.47
C SER A 38 -13.88 4.68 -10.41
N LEU A 39 -12.80 5.39 -10.11
CA LEU A 39 -11.54 5.35 -10.86
C LEU A 39 -10.42 4.87 -9.95
N ALA A 40 -9.59 3.97 -10.46
CA ALA A 40 -8.37 3.53 -9.80
C ALA A 40 -7.16 4.17 -10.48
N PHE A 41 -6.42 5.00 -9.75
CA PHE A 41 -5.18 5.61 -10.24
C PHE A 41 -4.00 4.81 -9.73
N PHE A 42 -3.16 4.31 -10.63
CA PHE A 42 -1.89 3.68 -10.26
C PHE A 42 -0.95 4.77 -9.72
N ARG A 43 -0.64 4.71 -8.43
CA ARG A 43 0.19 5.71 -7.75
C ARG A 43 1.06 5.01 -6.72
N ASN A 44 2.30 5.45 -6.60
CA ASN A 44 3.19 4.95 -5.56
C ASN A 44 2.79 5.55 -4.19
N VAL A 45 1.75 5.00 -3.56
CA VAL A 45 1.34 5.30 -2.18
C VAL A 45 1.89 4.24 -1.21
N PHE A 46 3.02 3.65 -1.56
CA PHE A 46 3.69 2.54 -0.88
C PHE A 46 3.84 2.70 0.63
N GLN A 47 4.03 3.93 1.12
CA GLN A 47 4.19 4.20 2.55
C GLN A 47 2.88 4.29 3.34
N GLN A 48 1.72 4.37 2.66
CA GLN A 48 0.42 4.39 3.35
C GLN A 48 0.16 3.04 4.02
N ASN A 49 -0.42 3.01 5.22
CA ASN A 49 -0.70 1.77 5.95
C ASN A 49 0.54 0.88 6.18
N MET A 50 1.73 1.48 6.16
CA MET A 50 2.98 0.80 6.46
C MET A 50 3.69 1.52 7.60
N GLN A 51 4.14 0.76 8.59
CA GLN A 51 5.17 1.23 9.49
C GLN A 51 6.50 1.19 8.74
N VAL A 52 7.18 2.34 8.66
CA VAL A 52 8.49 2.47 8.04
C VAL A 52 9.52 2.73 9.13
N LYS A 53 10.53 1.87 9.23
CA LYS A 53 11.63 2.02 10.18
C LYS A 53 12.93 2.31 9.44
N TYR A 54 13.59 3.39 9.83
CA TYR A 54 14.94 3.76 9.40
C TYR A 54 15.93 3.37 10.49
N ASP A 55 16.72 2.32 10.27
CA ASP A 55 17.80 1.91 11.17
C ASP A 55 19.13 2.45 10.63
N LEU A 56 19.46 3.68 11.02
CA LEU A 56 20.67 4.37 10.55
C LEU A 56 21.96 3.68 11.00
N GLY A 57 21.95 3.02 12.17
CA GLY A 57 23.11 2.29 12.67
C GLY A 57 23.46 1.06 11.84
N LYS A 58 22.48 0.49 11.14
CA LYS A 58 22.64 -0.69 10.27
C LYS A 58 22.50 -0.38 8.78
N GLY A 59 22.20 0.87 8.41
CA GLY A 59 21.89 1.24 7.03
C GLY A 59 20.69 0.50 6.46
N LEU A 60 19.71 0.15 7.29
CA LEU A 60 18.58 -0.71 6.93
C LEU A 60 17.26 0.07 6.90
N LEU A 61 16.48 -0.14 5.85
CA LEU A 61 15.10 0.33 5.72
C LEU A 61 14.16 -0.86 5.85
N SER A 62 13.19 -0.79 6.76
CA SER A 62 12.25 -1.89 7.03
C SER A 62 10.81 -1.44 6.95
N PHE A 63 9.96 -2.35 6.47
CA PHE A 63 8.53 -2.12 6.24
C PHE A 63 7.71 -3.20 6.92
N ALA A 64 6.64 -2.81 7.59
CA ALA A 64 5.66 -3.73 8.16
C ALA A 64 4.24 -3.18 7.93
N PRO A 65 3.25 -4.02 7.58
CA PRO A 65 1.85 -3.58 7.50
C PRO A 65 1.37 -3.02 8.85
N ILE A 66 0.58 -1.95 8.82
CA ILE A 66 -0.07 -1.39 10.00
C ILE A 66 -1.47 -0.90 9.66
N GLU A 67 -2.43 -1.13 10.57
CA GLU A 67 -3.71 -0.45 10.51
C GLU A 67 -3.52 0.96 11.07
N CYS A 68 -3.47 1.97 10.19
CA CYS A 68 -3.47 3.35 10.61
C CYS A 68 -4.84 3.69 11.21
N THR A 69 -4.95 3.73 12.54
CA THR A 69 -6.10 4.36 13.20
C THR A 69 -6.08 5.86 12.87
N GLN A 70 -7.23 6.41 12.48
CA GLN A 70 -7.40 7.80 12.06
C GLN A 70 -6.65 8.78 12.97
N GLY A 71 -5.88 9.68 12.36
CA GLY A 71 -5.31 10.86 13.01
C GLY A 71 -6.30 12.01 13.05
#